data_AF-A0A7K2CVF9-F1
#
_entry.id   AF-A0A7K2CVF9-F1
#
_cell.length_a   1.000
_cell.length_b   1.000
_cell.length_c   1.000
_cell.angle_alpha   90.00
_cell.angle_beta   90.00
_cell.angle_gamma   90.00
#
_symmetry.space_group_name_H-M   'P 1'
#
loop_
_entity.id
_entity.type
_entity.pdbx_description
1 polymer ?
#
loop_
_entity_poly.entity_id
_entity_poly.type
_entity_poly.pdbx_seq_one_letter_code
_entity_poly.pdbx_strand_id
1 'polypeptide(L)'
;MDDFTEYVESIHQLAQPTKPIAPHEWRTQMAQCLDGGPNRVLRSQPDQSRLKQQGAFFTGVKLARRVANVAMRGSSPKTLYYDPACGAGDLLLAIARKLPLAQSFHQTVDCWSKRLAGCDINADFVRLAKTRLVLLAAKRFRLSPPIELPTNLDPFPSIVTADSLCPASRMLDANVVVMNPPFGYARAPASCEWA
;
A
#
# COMPACT_ATOMS: atom_id res chain seq x y z
N MET A 1 19.12 12.61 -1.90
CA MET A 1 18.04 11.60 -1.85
C MET A 1 16.76 12.39 -1.59
N ASP A 2 15.61 12.04 -2.20
CA ASP A 2 14.36 12.77 -1.93
C ASP A 2 13.87 12.39 -0.51
N ASP A 3 13.31 13.34 0.25
CA ASP A 3 12.83 13.17 1.63
C ASP A 3 11.88 11.96 1.76
N PHE A 4 11.14 11.67 0.70
CA PHE A 4 10.23 10.53 0.67
C PHE A 4 10.96 9.18 0.57
N THR A 5 12.05 9.09 -0.19
CA THR A 5 12.86 7.87 -0.29
C THR A 5 13.54 7.58 1.05
N GLU A 6 14.04 8.61 1.74
CA GLU A 6 14.57 8.47 3.11
C GLU A 6 13.50 8.00 4.09
N TYR A 7 12.29 8.55 3.97
CA TYR A 7 11.15 8.07 4.73
C TYR A 7 10.84 6.59 4.45
N VAL A 8 10.79 6.16 3.19
CA VAL A 8 10.54 4.75 2.83
C VAL A 8 11.59 3.84 3.43
N GLU A 9 12.87 4.23 3.37
CA GLU A 9 13.97 3.46 3.96
C GLU A 9 13.81 3.36 5.48
N SER A 10 13.49 4.45 6.17
CA SER A 10 13.25 4.42 7.63
C SER A 10 12.14 3.45 8.02
N ILE A 11 11.06 3.38 7.24
CA ILE A 11 9.95 2.46 7.49
C ILE A 11 10.34 1.02 7.15
N HIS A 12 11.17 0.80 6.12
CA HIS A 12 11.70 -0.52 5.82
C HIS A 12 12.58 -1.04 6.96
N GLN A 13 13.43 -0.18 7.53
CA GLN A 13 14.23 -0.49 8.72
C GLN A 13 13.36 -0.76 9.97
N LEU A 14 12.12 -0.26 10.06
CA LEU A 14 11.21 -0.68 11.13
C LEU A 14 10.77 -2.15 10.99
N ALA A 15 10.65 -2.65 9.77
CA ALA A 15 10.32 -4.05 9.51
C ALA A 15 11.55 -4.97 9.58
N GLN A 16 12.73 -4.44 9.26
CA GLN A 16 14.02 -5.14 9.31
C GLN A 16 15.08 -4.29 10.04
N PRO A 17 15.00 -4.16 11.37
CA PRO A 17 15.89 -3.28 12.11
C PRO A 17 17.32 -3.84 12.10
N THR A 18 18.24 -3.06 11.52
CA THR A 18 19.70 -3.32 11.59
C THR A 18 20.31 -2.92 12.94
N LYS A 19 19.59 -2.11 13.73
CA LYS A 19 19.95 -1.69 15.08
C LYS A 19 18.77 -1.92 16.04
N PRO A 20 19.03 -2.20 17.33
CA PRO A 20 17.96 -2.28 18.31
C PRO A 20 17.12 -1.01 18.35
N ILE A 21 15.79 -1.15 18.30
CA ILE A 21 14.83 -0.06 18.48
C ILE A 21 14.02 -0.35 19.74
N ALA A 22 13.83 0.67 20.59
CA ALA A 22 13.03 0.53 21.80
C ALA A 22 11.57 0.16 21.45
N PRO A 23 10.92 -0.80 22.14
CA PRO A 23 9.57 -1.23 21.80
C PRO A 23 8.52 -0.12 21.76
N HIS A 24 8.63 0.89 22.63
CA HIS A 24 7.78 2.09 22.61
C HIS A 24 7.96 2.88 21.31
N GLU A 25 9.21 3.16 20.94
CA GLU A 25 9.55 3.94 19.76
C GLU A 25 9.07 3.23 18.49
N TRP A 26 9.34 1.93 18.40
CA TRP A 26 8.88 1.09 17.28
C TRP A 26 7.36 1.14 17.11
N ARG A 27 6.59 1.02 18.21
CA ARG A 27 5.12 1.11 18.16
C ARG A 27 4.64 2.48 17.70
N THR A 28 5.29 3.55 18.15
CA THR A 28 4.97 4.93 17.76
C THR A 28 5.21 5.15 16.26
N GLN A 29 6.40 4.80 15.76
CA GLN A 29 6.73 4.97 14.34
C GLN A 29 5.85 4.07 13.45
N MET A 30 5.61 2.82 13.85
CA MET A 30 4.68 1.92 13.16
C MET A 30 3.27 2.51 13.09
N ALA A 31 2.74 3.06 14.19
CA ALA A 31 1.42 3.68 14.19
C ALA A 31 1.35 4.89 13.25
N GLN A 32 2.38 5.74 13.27
CA GLN A 32 2.45 6.91 12.38
C GLN A 32 2.44 6.51 10.89
N CYS A 33 3.19 5.47 10.53
CA CYS A 33 3.24 4.97 9.15
C CYS A 33 1.92 4.34 8.69
N LEU A 34 1.26 3.58 9.57
CA LEU A 34 -0.01 2.93 9.24
C LEU A 34 -1.17 3.94 9.11
N ASP A 35 -1.11 5.05 9.85
CA ASP A 35 -2.18 6.04 9.95
C ASP A 35 -1.74 7.43 9.43
N GLY A 36 -1.59 7.52 8.11
CA GLY A 36 -1.43 8.79 7.38
C GLY A 36 -0.01 9.36 7.29
N GLY A 37 1.01 8.65 7.77
CA GLY A 37 2.43 9.05 7.66
C GLY A 37 2.88 9.40 6.25
N PRO A 38 2.67 8.53 5.24
CA PRO A 38 3.11 8.81 3.86
C PRO A 38 2.52 10.11 3.30
N ASN A 39 1.23 10.37 3.57
CA ASN A 39 0.55 11.61 3.19
C ASN A 39 1.17 12.85 3.82
N ARG A 40 1.58 12.77 5.09
CA ARG A 40 2.20 13.90 5.80
C ARG A 40 3.55 14.25 5.19
N VAL A 41 4.38 13.24 4.92
CA VAL A 41 5.72 13.43 4.34
C VAL A 41 5.64 13.98 2.93
N LEU A 42 4.77 13.45 2.07
CA LEU A 42 4.61 14.02 0.73
C LEU A 42 4.12 15.48 0.79
N ARG A 43 3.14 15.79 1.65
CA ARG A 43 2.61 17.16 1.73
C ARG A 43 3.58 18.18 2.30
N SER A 44 4.60 17.75 3.05
CA SER A 44 5.66 18.63 3.57
C SER A 44 6.75 18.93 2.54
N GLN A 45 6.75 18.27 1.37
CA GLN A 45 7.73 18.56 0.33
C GLN A 45 7.52 19.97 -0.26
N PRO A 46 8.62 20.70 -0.54
CA PRO A 46 8.56 22.08 -1.02
C PRO A 46 7.95 22.21 -2.41
N ASP A 47 8.06 21.17 -3.26
CA ASP A 47 7.51 21.18 -4.62
C ASP A 47 6.18 20.41 -4.72
N GLN A 48 5.11 21.02 -4.21
CA GLN A 48 3.75 20.49 -4.36
C GLN A 48 3.26 20.46 -5.82
N SER A 49 3.91 21.18 -6.73
CA SER A 49 3.53 21.22 -8.14
C SER A 49 3.84 19.89 -8.83
N ARG A 50 4.97 19.26 -8.48
CA ARG A 50 5.36 17.92 -8.94
C ARG A 50 4.42 16.82 -8.44
N LEU A 51 3.93 16.92 -7.20
CA LEU A 51 2.93 15.98 -6.64
C LEU A 51 1.58 16.07 -7.37
N LYS A 52 1.17 17.29 -7.75
CA LYS A 52 -0.05 17.52 -8.55
C LYS A 52 0.10 16.96 -9.96
N GLN A 53 1.25 17.18 -10.61
CA GLN A 53 1.52 16.66 -11.96
C GLN A 53 1.56 15.12 -11.99
N GLN A 54 2.01 14.49 -10.91
CA GLN A 54 2.03 13.03 -10.76
C GLN A 54 0.72 12.45 -10.21
N GLY A 55 -0.26 13.30 -9.86
CA GLY A 55 -1.51 12.87 -9.23
C GLY A 55 -1.31 12.13 -7.89
N ALA A 56 -0.21 12.38 -7.19
CA ALA A 56 0.23 11.67 -5.99
C ALA A 56 -0.56 12.13 -4.75
N PHE A 57 -1.87 11.87 -4.75
CA PHE A 57 -2.75 12.10 -3.60
C PHE A 57 -3.15 10.77 -3.00
N PHE A 58 -2.60 10.43 -1.85
CA PHE A 58 -3.04 9.19 -1.21
C PHE A 58 -4.44 9.33 -0.60
N THR A 59 -5.13 8.20 -0.54
CA THR A 59 -6.49 8.14 0.00
C THR A 59 -6.47 8.37 1.50
N GLY A 60 -7.09 9.47 1.97
CA GLY A 60 -7.23 9.72 3.40
C GLY A 60 -7.93 8.56 4.14
N VAL A 61 -7.50 8.28 5.37
CA VAL A 61 -7.94 7.12 6.18
C VAL A 61 -9.46 6.96 6.24
N LYS A 62 -10.21 8.07 6.34
CA LYS A 62 -11.68 8.04 6.37
C LYS A 62 -12.29 7.49 5.08
N LEU A 63 -11.79 7.95 3.92
CA LEU A 63 -12.27 7.48 2.62
C LEU A 63 -11.85 6.02 2.38
N ALA A 64 -10.59 5.67 2.68
CA ALA A 64 -10.09 4.31 2.52
C ALA A 64 -10.93 3.29 3.33
N ARG A 65 -11.31 3.65 4.57
CA ARG A 65 -12.21 2.80 5.38
C ARG A 65 -13.60 2.64 4.77
N ARG A 66 -14.17 3.69 4.19
CA ARG A 66 -15.49 3.62 3.51
C ARG A 66 -15.41 2.72 2.29
N VAL A 67 -14.39 2.89 1.45
CA VAL A 67 -14.16 2.05 0.26
C VAL A 67 -14.00 0.59 0.70
N ALA A 68 -13.15 0.30 1.69
CA ALA A 68 -12.96 -1.04 2.21
C ALA A 68 -14.26 -1.66 2.77
N ASN A 69 -15.13 -0.88 3.43
CA ASN A 69 -16.43 -1.37 3.89
C ASN A 69 -17.34 -1.81 2.74
N VAL A 70 -17.33 -1.09 1.62
CA VAL A 70 -18.13 -1.43 0.44
C VAL A 70 -17.51 -2.61 -0.31
N ALA A 71 -16.20 -2.57 -0.57
CA ALA A 71 -15.45 -3.61 -1.28
C ALA A 71 -15.51 -4.98 -0.58
N MET A 72 -15.62 -5.00 0.75
CA MET A 72 -15.70 -6.24 1.53
C MET A 72 -17.11 -6.86 1.57
N ARG A 73 -18.15 -6.19 1.04
CA ARG A 73 -19.50 -6.77 1.00
C ARG A 73 -19.51 -7.98 0.05
N GLY A 74 -20.00 -9.12 0.53
CA GLY A 74 -20.00 -10.36 -0.24
C GLY A 74 -18.61 -10.96 -0.48
N SER A 75 -17.58 -10.51 0.25
CA SER A 75 -16.23 -11.08 0.18
C SER A 75 -16.23 -12.54 0.58
N SER A 76 -15.56 -13.38 -0.21
CA SER A 76 -15.24 -14.75 0.13
C SER A 76 -13.76 -14.87 0.53
N PRO A 77 -13.33 -15.96 1.18
CA PRO A 77 -11.92 -16.22 1.42
C PRO A 77 -11.04 -16.23 0.16
N LYS A 78 -11.62 -16.43 -1.03
CA LYS A 78 -10.93 -16.44 -2.32
C LYS A 78 -10.92 -15.08 -3.04
N THR A 79 -11.61 -14.08 -2.50
CA THR A 79 -11.70 -12.76 -3.12
C THR A 79 -10.33 -12.09 -3.19
N LEU A 80 -9.88 -11.81 -4.42
CA LEU A 80 -8.71 -11.02 -4.76
C LEU A 80 -9.11 -9.55 -4.94
N TYR A 81 -8.46 -8.69 -4.16
CA TYR A 81 -8.58 -7.23 -4.24
C TYR A 81 -7.40 -6.66 -5.02
N TYR A 82 -7.69 -5.80 -6.00
CA TYR A 82 -6.68 -5.19 -6.84
C TYR A 82 -6.77 -3.67 -6.84
N ASP A 83 -5.63 -3.01 -6.68
CA ASP A 83 -5.49 -1.55 -6.80
C ASP A 83 -4.46 -1.19 -7.88
N PRO A 84 -4.88 -0.79 -9.10
CA PRO A 84 -3.98 -0.51 -10.23
C PRO A 84 -3.24 0.82 -10.14
N ALA A 85 -3.47 1.61 -9.08
CA ALA A 85 -2.75 2.85 -8.79
C ALA A 85 -2.57 2.96 -7.26
N CYS A 86 -1.93 1.95 -6.69
CA CYS A 86 -2.02 1.69 -5.26
C CYS A 86 -1.32 2.74 -4.39
N GLY A 87 -0.41 3.54 -4.95
CA GLY A 87 0.43 4.44 -4.19
C GLY A 87 1.10 3.73 -3.02
N ALA A 88 1.16 4.38 -1.87
CA ALA A 88 1.67 3.78 -0.63
C ALA A 88 0.73 2.70 -0.03
N GLY A 89 -0.34 2.29 -0.72
CA GLY A 89 -1.21 1.18 -0.35
C GLY A 89 -2.34 1.51 0.62
N ASP A 90 -2.84 2.76 0.68
CA ASP A 90 -3.86 3.15 1.68
C ASP A 90 -5.16 2.33 1.56
N LEU A 91 -5.62 2.02 0.34
CA LEU A 91 -6.80 1.19 0.10
C LEU A 91 -6.54 -0.28 0.46
N LEU A 92 -5.42 -0.84 0.00
CA LEU A 92 -5.00 -2.21 0.32
C LEU A 92 -4.84 -2.40 1.84
N LEU A 93 -4.27 -1.41 2.53
CA LEU A 93 -4.12 -1.40 3.99
C LEU A 93 -5.47 -1.32 4.72
N ALA A 94 -6.44 -0.59 4.17
CA ALA A 94 -7.78 -0.52 4.72
C ALA A 94 -8.55 -1.85 4.57
N ILE A 95 -8.35 -2.56 3.45
CA ILE A 95 -8.87 -3.92 3.23
C ILE A 95 -8.17 -4.91 4.18
N ALA A 96 -6.83 -4.89 4.25
CA ALA A 96 -6.04 -5.78 5.10
C ALA A 96 -6.43 -5.69 6.59
N ARG A 97 -6.83 -4.50 7.08
CA ARG A 97 -7.37 -4.33 8.44
C ARG A 97 -8.61 -5.17 8.72
N LYS A 98 -9.35 -5.57 7.69
CA LYS A 98 -10.59 -6.36 7.77
C LYS A 98 -10.40 -7.84 7.41
N LEU A 99 -9.30 -8.18 6.74
CA LEU A 99 -8.98 -9.57 6.47
C LEU A 99 -8.78 -10.35 7.79
N PRO A 100 -9.12 -11.64 7.85
CA PRO A 100 -8.87 -12.45 9.04
C PRO A 100 -7.37 -12.59 9.31
N LEU A 101 -7.03 -12.88 10.56
CA LEU A 101 -5.71 -13.40 10.92
C LEU A 101 -5.71 -14.92 10.72
N ALA A 102 -4.58 -15.47 10.28
CA ALA A 102 -4.31 -16.90 10.31
C ALA A 102 -3.73 -17.31 11.68
N GLN A 103 -3.24 -18.55 11.81
CA GLN A 103 -2.72 -19.06 13.10
C GLN A 103 -1.40 -18.39 13.50
N SER A 104 -0.66 -17.84 12.53
CA SER A 104 0.60 -17.14 12.78
C SER A 104 0.75 -15.86 11.94
N PHE A 105 1.72 -15.03 12.33
CA PHE A 105 2.12 -13.85 11.56
C PHE A 105 2.48 -14.22 10.11
N HIS A 106 3.35 -15.22 9.94
CA HIS A 106 3.80 -15.71 8.64
C HIS A 106 2.64 -16.20 7.77
N GLN A 107 1.76 -17.04 8.33
CA GLN A 107 0.57 -17.52 7.61
C GLN A 107 -0.39 -16.37 7.27
N THR A 108 -0.48 -15.34 8.10
CA THR A 108 -1.34 -14.18 7.83
C THR A 108 -0.81 -13.37 6.66
N VAL A 109 0.51 -13.11 6.62
CA VAL A 109 1.15 -12.43 5.48
C VAL A 109 0.95 -13.24 4.20
N ASP A 110 1.18 -14.55 4.23
CA ASP A 110 0.93 -15.44 3.10
C ASP A 110 -0.55 -15.48 2.65
N CYS A 111 -1.49 -15.49 3.60
CA CYS A 111 -2.92 -15.44 3.27
C CYS A 111 -3.32 -14.09 2.67
N TRP A 112 -2.73 -12.99 3.15
CA TRP A 112 -2.99 -11.66 2.61
C TRP A 112 -2.34 -11.48 1.24
N SER A 113 -1.15 -12.03 1.00
CA SER A 113 -0.44 -11.92 -0.28
C SER A 113 -1.22 -12.58 -1.43
N LYS A 114 -2.00 -13.62 -1.14
CA LYS A 114 -2.90 -14.30 -2.08
C LYS A 114 -4.20 -13.53 -2.36
N ARG A 115 -4.50 -12.50 -1.57
CA ARG A 115 -5.78 -11.76 -1.62
C ARG A 115 -5.62 -10.28 -1.94
N LEU A 116 -4.40 -9.77 -1.92
CA LEU A 116 -4.09 -8.37 -2.17
C LEU A 116 -3.11 -8.29 -3.34
N ALA A 117 -3.50 -7.52 -4.34
CA ALA A 117 -2.68 -7.19 -5.47
C ALA A 117 -2.75 -5.69 -5.75
N GLY A 118 -1.76 -5.17 -6.46
CA GLY A 118 -1.77 -3.79 -6.88
C GLY A 118 -0.57 -3.42 -7.72
N CYS A 119 -0.59 -2.24 -8.28
CA CYS A 119 0.61 -1.67 -8.88
C CYS A 119 0.63 -0.16 -8.77
N ASP A 120 1.84 0.38 -8.87
CA ASP A 120 2.08 1.80 -9.04
C ASP A 120 3.33 1.98 -9.90
N ILE A 121 3.42 3.09 -10.64
CA ILE A 121 4.60 3.42 -11.44
C ILE A 121 5.82 3.76 -10.55
N ASN A 122 5.58 4.18 -9.31
CA ASN A 122 6.63 4.56 -8.37
C ASN A 122 7.04 3.38 -7.48
N ALA A 123 8.30 2.94 -7.60
CA ALA A 123 8.84 1.82 -6.85
C ALA A 123 8.90 2.07 -5.33
N ASP A 124 9.12 3.30 -4.86
CA ASP A 124 9.11 3.62 -3.43
C ASP A 124 7.70 3.50 -2.83
N PHE A 125 6.67 3.84 -3.59
CA PHE A 125 5.27 3.64 -3.19
C PHE A 125 4.93 2.16 -3.05
N VAL A 126 5.31 1.34 -4.04
CA VAL A 126 5.14 -0.12 -3.99
C VAL A 126 5.87 -0.72 -2.80
N ARG A 127 7.15 -0.38 -2.62
CA ARG A 127 7.97 -0.85 -1.50
C ARG A 127 7.32 -0.48 -0.16
N LEU A 128 6.89 0.77 0.00
CA LEU A 128 6.21 1.24 1.20
C LEU A 128 4.87 0.54 1.45
N ALA A 129 4.07 0.29 0.41
CA ALA A 129 2.81 -0.43 0.52
C ALA A 129 3.01 -1.83 1.12
N LYS A 130 3.99 -2.58 0.60
CA LYS A 130 4.35 -3.92 1.11
C LYS A 130 4.78 -3.86 2.57
N THR A 131 5.69 -2.95 2.91
CA THR A 131 6.19 -2.80 4.28
C THR A 131 5.06 -2.45 5.25
N ARG A 132 4.13 -1.57 4.85
CA ARG A 132 2.97 -1.20 5.67
C ARG A 132 2.03 -2.39 5.92
N LEU A 133 1.83 -3.27 4.95
CA LEU A 133 1.01 -4.48 5.13
C LEU A 133 1.66 -5.46 6.12
N VAL A 134 2.98 -5.66 6.02
CA VAL A 134 3.75 -6.45 6.97
C VAL A 134 3.66 -5.86 8.38
N LEU A 135 3.91 -4.57 8.54
CA LEU A 135 3.82 -3.87 9.83
C LEU A 135 2.40 -3.92 10.41
N LEU A 136 1.36 -3.88 9.55
CA LEU A 136 -0.02 -4.06 10.01
C LEU A 136 -0.24 -5.46 10.58
N ALA A 137 0.26 -6.51 9.92
CA ALA A 137 0.20 -7.87 10.46
C ALA A 137 0.94 -7.95 11.81
N ALA A 138 2.15 -7.42 11.90
CA ALA A 138 2.93 -7.38 13.14
C ALA A 138 2.19 -6.67 14.28
N LYS A 139 1.56 -5.52 13.99
CA LYS A 139 0.70 -4.78 14.93
C LYS A 139 -0.47 -5.63 15.41
N ARG A 140 -1.14 -6.36 14.52
CA ARG A 140 -2.30 -7.20 14.86
C ARG A 140 -1.93 -8.43 15.68
N PHE A 141 -0.72 -8.96 15.51
CA PHE A 141 -0.14 -10.02 16.36
C PHE A 141 0.55 -9.49 17.64
N ARG A 142 0.58 -8.16 17.85
CA ARG A 142 1.25 -7.52 18.99
C ARG A 142 2.73 -7.90 19.12
N LEU A 143 3.40 -8.09 17.99
CA LEU A 143 4.83 -8.39 17.97
C LEU A 143 5.65 -7.21 18.52
N SER A 144 6.89 -7.51 18.88
CA SER A 144 7.91 -6.52 19.25
C SER A 144 9.14 -6.75 18.37
N PRO A 145 9.97 -5.72 18.10
CA PRO A 145 11.15 -5.87 17.25
C PRO A 145 12.22 -6.75 17.94
N PRO A 146 13.08 -7.46 17.17
CA PRO A 146 13.01 -7.61 15.72
C PRO A 146 11.84 -8.52 15.31
N ILE A 147 11.16 -8.19 14.20
CA ILE A 147 10.19 -9.11 13.60
C ILE A 147 10.94 -10.00 12.61
N GLU A 148 10.79 -11.30 12.75
CA GLU A 148 11.24 -12.24 11.73
C GLU A 148 10.27 -12.14 10.55
N LEU A 149 10.76 -11.65 9.43
CA LEU A 149 9.97 -11.62 8.21
C LEU A 149 9.92 -13.00 7.55
N PRO A 150 8.87 -13.28 6.77
CA PRO A 150 8.85 -14.49 5.96
C PRO A 150 10.12 -14.59 5.12
N THR A 151 10.71 -15.77 5.08
CA THR A 151 11.92 -16.08 4.29
C THR A 151 11.71 -15.98 2.77
N ASN A 152 10.48 -15.75 2.30
CA ASN A 152 10.21 -15.46 0.90
C ASN A 152 10.81 -14.11 0.51
N LEU A 153 11.49 -14.08 -0.64
CA LEU A 153 12.17 -12.90 -1.20
C LEU A 153 11.23 -11.69 -1.40
N ASP A 154 9.91 -11.88 -1.41
CA ASP A 154 8.90 -10.82 -1.47
C ASP A 154 7.59 -11.26 -0.76
N PRO A 155 7.18 -10.60 0.34
CA PRO A 155 5.97 -10.97 1.08
C PRO A 155 4.66 -10.68 0.32
N PHE A 156 4.69 -9.85 -0.73
CA PHE A 156 3.51 -9.47 -1.52
C PHE A 156 3.86 -9.41 -3.02
N PRO A 157 4.07 -10.57 -3.68
CA PRO A 157 4.57 -10.63 -5.05
C PRO A 157 3.60 -10.08 -6.10
N SER A 158 2.30 -10.00 -5.78
CA SER A 158 1.27 -9.41 -6.66
C SER A 158 1.10 -7.90 -6.48
N ILE A 159 1.92 -7.25 -5.66
CA ILE A 159 2.03 -5.80 -5.57
C ILE A 159 3.31 -5.39 -6.28
N VAL A 160 3.24 -4.71 -7.42
CA VAL A 160 4.40 -4.55 -8.33
C VAL A 160 4.57 -3.12 -8.83
N THR A 161 5.79 -2.78 -9.23
CA THR A 161 6.05 -1.53 -9.96
C THR A 161 5.66 -1.73 -11.41
N ALA A 162 4.60 -1.06 -11.87
CA ALA A 162 4.10 -1.18 -13.24
C ALA A 162 3.20 0.01 -13.62
N ASP A 163 3.12 0.29 -14.92
CA ASP A 163 2.09 1.17 -15.49
C ASP A 163 0.84 0.35 -15.81
N SER A 164 -0.26 0.60 -15.11
CA SER A 164 -1.53 -0.11 -15.29
C SER A 164 -2.27 0.25 -16.59
N LEU A 165 -1.86 1.30 -17.28
CA LEU A 165 -2.38 1.64 -18.61
C LEU A 165 -1.63 0.92 -19.74
N CYS A 166 -0.46 0.34 -19.45
CA CYS A 166 0.30 -0.41 -20.44
C CYS A 166 -0.43 -1.73 -20.76
N PRO A 167 -0.73 -2.04 -22.03
CA PRO A 167 -1.40 -3.29 -22.41
C PRO A 167 -0.62 -4.57 -22.05
N ALA A 168 0.71 -4.45 -21.92
CA ALA A 168 1.56 -5.55 -21.46
C ALA A 168 1.51 -5.75 -19.94
N SER A 169 0.93 -4.80 -19.19
CA SER A 169 0.69 -4.98 -17.76
C SER A 169 -0.37 -6.08 -17.58
N ARG A 170 -0.04 -7.06 -16.74
CA ARG A 170 -0.90 -8.22 -16.53
C ARG A 170 -2.18 -7.76 -15.83
N MET A 171 -3.30 -7.75 -16.55
CA MET A 171 -4.60 -7.68 -15.90
C MET A 171 -4.75 -8.95 -15.05
N LEU A 172 -4.83 -8.76 -13.74
CA LEU A 172 -5.15 -9.84 -12.83
C LEU A 172 -6.65 -10.10 -12.92
N ASP A 173 -7.05 -11.37 -12.84
CA ASP A 173 -8.46 -11.78 -12.66
C ASP A 173 -8.92 -11.40 -11.23
N ALA A 174 -8.97 -10.11 -10.96
CA ALA A 174 -9.39 -9.56 -9.70
C ALA A 174 -10.90 -9.66 -9.55
N ASN A 175 -11.37 -10.07 -8.37
CA ASN A 175 -12.80 -10.08 -8.09
C ASN A 175 -13.31 -8.68 -7.74
N VAL A 176 -12.46 -7.85 -7.15
CA VAL A 176 -12.81 -6.49 -6.72
C VAL A 176 -11.66 -5.54 -7.04
N VAL A 177 -11.95 -4.52 -7.83
CA VAL A 177 -11.02 -3.40 -8.06
C VAL A 177 -11.36 -2.28 -7.09
N VAL A 178 -10.35 -1.80 -6.35
CA VAL A 178 -10.42 -0.59 -5.53
C VAL A 178 -9.35 0.37 -6.00
N MET A 179 -9.70 1.63 -6.23
CA MET A 179 -8.73 2.60 -6.76
C MET A 179 -9.05 4.01 -6.30
N ASN A 180 -8.00 4.81 -6.21
CA ASN A 180 -8.05 6.26 -6.24
C ASN A 180 -7.02 6.72 -7.29
N PRO A 181 -7.37 6.64 -8.58
CA PRO A 181 -6.39 6.88 -9.65
C PRO A 181 -5.92 8.34 -9.62
N PRO A 182 -4.73 8.62 -10.18
CA PRO A 182 -4.28 10.00 -10.35
C PRO A 182 -5.26 10.76 -11.25
N PHE A 183 -5.70 11.93 -10.79
CA PHE A 183 -6.50 12.84 -11.61
C PHE A 183 -5.56 13.79 -12.35
N GLY A 184 -5.49 13.64 -13.66
CA GLY A 184 -4.70 14.49 -14.55
C GLY A 184 -5.46 14.81 -15.83
N TYR A 185 -4.93 15.76 -16.59
CA TYR A 185 -5.45 16.05 -17.92
C TYR A 185 -4.82 15.08 -18.93
N ALA A 186 -5.66 14.41 -19.72
CA ALA A 186 -5.25 13.67 -20.89
C ALA A 186 -5.73 14.41 -22.14
N ARG A 187 -4.99 14.31 -23.26
CA ARG A 187 -5.53 14.72 -24.55
C ARG A 187 -6.65 13.75 -24.92
N ALA A 188 -7.87 14.27 -25.06
CA ALA A 188 -8.97 13.48 -25.60
C ALA A 188 -8.63 13.06 -27.04
N PRO A 189 -8.99 11.83 -27.46
CA PRO A 189 -8.95 11.46 -28.88
C PRO A 189 -9.77 12.44 -29.72
N ALA A 190 -9.37 12.66 -30.98
CA ALA A 190 -10.09 13.59 -31.87
C ALA A 190 -11.57 13.22 -32.08
N SER A 191 -11.94 11.96 -31.85
CA SER A 191 -13.30 11.42 -31.96
C SER A 191 -14.11 11.51 -30.66
N CYS A 192 -13.61 12.18 -29.63
CA CYS A 192 -14.31 12.29 -28.34
C CYS A 192 -15.31 13.46 -28.39
N GLU A 193 -16.59 13.18 -28.64
CA GLU A 193 -17.64 14.20 -28.83
C GLU A 193 -18.27 14.73 -27.53
N TRP A 194 -17.91 14.17 -26.38
CA TRP A 194 -18.51 14.49 -25.07
C TRP A 194 -17.59 15.31 -24.15
N ALA A 195 -16.51 15.87 -24.69
CA ALA A 195 -15.55 16.68 -23.94
C ALA A 195 -16.07 18.09 -23.63
#